data_AF-A0A158L0V9-F1
#
_entry.id   AF-A0A158L0V9-F1
#
_cell.length_a   1.000
_cell.length_b   1.000
_cell.length_c   1.000
_cell.angle_alpha   90.00
_cell.angle_beta   90.00
_cell.angle_gamma   90.00
#
_symmetry.space_group_name_H-M   'P 1'
#
loop_
_entity.id
_entity.type
_entity.pdbx_description
1 polymer ?
#
loop_
_entity_poly.entity_id
_entity_poly.type
_entity_poly.pdbx_seq_one_letter_code
_entity_poly.pdbx_strand_id
1 'polypeptide(L)' 'MPKDSPVRELRDLKGKKIAFAKGSQGHLFVLKAMQDAHMDPESTQFAYLSYGDARSAFERGFIDA' A
#
# COMPACT_ATOMS: atom_id res chain seq x y z
N MET A 1 7.02 0.15 6.89
CA MET A 1 6.50 -1.21 7.17
C MET A 1 6.59 -1.46 8.67
N PRO A 2 5.53 -1.97 9.32
CA PRO A 2 5.58 -2.35 10.73
C PRO A 2 6.65 -3.43 10.95
N LYS A 3 7.19 -3.51 12.17
CA LYS A 3 8.30 -4.43 12.49
C LYS A 3 7.97 -5.90 12.21
N ASP A 4 6.69 -6.26 12.27
CA ASP A 4 6.20 -7.62 12.05
C ASP A 4 5.51 -7.82 10.69
N SER A 5 5.70 -6.89 9.74
CA SER A 5 5.12 -7.07 8.40
C SER A 5 5.76 -8.29 7.72
N PRO A 6 4.97 -9.23 7.18
CA PRO A 6 5.49 -10.29 6.32
C PRO A 6 5.96 -9.74 4.96
N VAL A 7 5.63 -8.48 4.64
CA VAL A 7 6.06 -7.80 3.40
C VAL A 7 7.54 -7.42 3.54
N ARG A 8 8.40 -8.08 2.75
CA ARG A 8 9.84 -7.81 2.69
C ARG A 8 10.27 -7.27 1.34
N GLU A 9 9.55 -7.61 0.28
CA GLU A 9 9.77 -7.10 -1.06
C GLU A 9 8.49 -6.57 -1.71
N LEU A 10 8.64 -5.79 -2.78
CA LEU A 10 7.52 -5.23 -3.55
C LEU A 10 6.56 -6.31 -4.05
N ARG A 11 7.06 -7.52 -4.31
CA ARG A 11 6.27 -8.65 -4.79
C ARG A 11 5.29 -9.17 -3.74
N ASP A 12 5.61 -8.99 -2.46
CA ASP A 12 4.74 -9.38 -1.34
C ASP A 12 3.51 -8.48 -1.19
N LEU A 13 3.50 -7.33 -1.87
CA LEU A 13 2.35 -6.43 -1.90
C LEU A 13 1.22 -6.95 -2.80
N LYS A 14 1.47 -7.96 -3.63
CA LYS A 14 0.43 -8.58 -4.47
C LYS A 14 -0.71 -9.12 -3.60
N GLY A 15 -1.94 -8.71 -3.89
CA GLY A 15 -3.14 -9.06 -3.14
C GLY A 15 -3.28 -8.35 -1.79
N LYS A 16 -2.33 -7.49 -1.41
CA LYS A 16 -2.39 -6.67 -0.19
C LYS A 16 -3.16 -5.38 -0.42
N LYS A 17 -3.65 -4.81 0.67
CA LYS A 17 -4.31 -3.52 0.66
C LYS A 17 -3.34 -2.42 1.10
N ILE A 18 -3.08 -1.48 0.19
CA ILE A 18 -2.11 -0.42 0.35
C ILE A 18 -2.86 0.90 0.52
N ALA A 19 -2.60 1.62 1.60
CA ALA A 19 -3.23 2.90 1.88
C ALA A 19 -2.35 4.09 1.55
N PHE A 20 -2.92 5.04 0.82
CA PHE A 20 -2.30 6.33 0.56
C PHE A 20 -3.36 7.35 0.19
N ALA A 21 -3.05 8.64 0.37
CA ALA A 21 -3.93 9.69 -0.11
C ALA A 21 -3.94 9.72 -1.65
N LYS A 22 -5.13 9.78 -2.27
CA LYS A 22 -5.28 9.84 -3.73
C LYS A 22 -4.58 11.08 -4.29
N GLY A 23 -3.73 10.88 -5.29
CA GLY A 23 -2.97 11.96 -5.93
C GLY A 23 -1.78 12.49 -5.12
N SER A 24 -1.44 11.85 -4.00
CA SER A 24 -0.25 12.20 -3.22
C SER A 24 1.04 11.66 -3.84
N GLN A 25 2.19 12.13 -3.34
CA GLN A 25 3.49 11.55 -3.68
C GLN A 25 3.57 10.06 -3.35
N GLY A 26 2.87 9.61 -2.30
CA GLY A 26 2.77 8.18 -1.95
C GLY A 26 2.06 7.36 -3.03
N HIS A 27 1.02 7.92 -3.66
CA HIS A 27 0.34 7.28 -4.79
C HIS A 27 1.29 7.07 -5.98
N LEU A 28 2.03 8.12 -6.36
CA LEU A 28 3.01 8.03 -7.45
C LEU A 28 4.15 7.07 -7.14
N PHE A 29 4.64 7.09 -5.90
CA PHE A 29 5.71 6.20 -5.44
C PHE A 29 5.31 4.72 -5.57
N VAL A 30 4.11 4.36 -5.12
CA VAL A 30 3.61 2.97 -5.21
C VAL A 30 3.48 2.55 -6.66
N LEU A 31 2.83 3.36 -7.51
CA LEU A 31 2.68 3.05 -8.93
C LEU A 31 4.03 2.85 -9.63
N LYS A 32 5.01 3.73 -9.34
CA LYS A 32 6.34 3.64 -9.93
C LYS A 32 7.09 2.39 -9.46
N ALA A 33 7.03 2.10 -8.17
CA ALA A 33 7.66 0.91 -7.60
C ALA A 33 7.04 -0.39 -8.15
N MET A 34 5.72 -0.42 -8.34
CA MET A 34 5.04 -1.55 -8.99
C MET A 34 5.45 -1.70 -10.46
N GLN A 35 5.56 -0.59 -11.20
CA GLN A 35 6.02 -0.59 -12.58
C GLN A 35 7.45 -1.15 -12.71
N ASP A 36 8.37 -0.72 -11.84
CA ASP A 36 9.76 -1.18 -11.83
C ASP A 36 9.86 -2.67 -11.42
N ALA A 37 8.89 -3.16 -10.63
CA ALA A 37 8.76 -4.58 -10.26
C ALA A 37 7.97 -5.42 -11.28
N HIS A 38 7.57 -4.84 -12.43
CA HIS A 38 6.69 -5.47 -13.43
C HIS A 38 5.40 -6.05 -12.83
N MET A 39 4.88 -5.41 -11.78
CA MET A 39 3.65 -5.80 -11.09
C MET A 39 2.48 -4.98 -11.62
N ASP A 40 1.38 -5.68 -11.92
CA ASP A 40 0.14 -5.04 -12.31
C ASP A 40 -0.48 -4.29 -11.11
N PRO A 41 -0.76 -2.97 -11.22
CA PRO A 41 -1.52 -2.22 -10.22
C PRO A 41 -2.82 -2.90 -9.79
N GLU A 42 -3.53 -3.54 -10.73
CA GLU A 42 -4.80 -4.24 -10.46
C GLU A 42 -4.62 -5.48 -9.58
N SER A 43 -3.39 -5.98 -9.45
CA SER A 43 -3.09 -7.09 -8.55
C SER A 43 -3.05 -6.67 -7.07
N THR A 44 -3.25 -5.39 -6.76
CA THR A 44 -3.26 -4.85 -5.39
C THR A 44 -4.55 -4.07 -5.12
N GLN A 45 -4.92 -3.93 -3.85
CA GLN A 45 -6.09 -3.17 -3.45
C GLN A 45 -5.64 -1.79 -2.94
N PHE A 46 -6.02 -0.72 -3.63
CA PHE A 46 -5.74 0.64 -3.16
C PHE A 46 -6.81 1.15 -2.21
N ALA A 47 -6.40 1.57 -1.01
CA ALA A 47 -7.24 2.22 -0.02
C ALA A 47 -6.92 3.72 0.02
N TYR A 48 -7.80 4.53 -0.56
CA TYR A 48 -7.65 5.98 -0.55
C TYR A 48 -8.15 6.54 0.78
N LEU A 49 -7.24 6.81 1.72
CA LEU A 49 -7.58 7.28 3.07
C LEU A 49 -6.94 8.64 3.36
N SER A 50 -7.61 9.44 4.19
CA SER A 50 -6.97 10.59 4.83
C SER A 50 -5.91 10.11 5.84
N TYR A 51 -4.96 10.95 6.23
CA TYR A 51 -3.92 10.54 7.19
C TYR A 51 -4.49 10.06 8.54
N GLY A 52 -5.57 10.67 9.02
CA GLY A 52 -6.24 10.26 10.27
C GLY A 52 -6.92 8.89 10.14
N ASP A 53 -7.56 8.65 8.99
CA ASP A 53 -8.23 7.37 8.70
C ASP A 53 -7.23 6.26 8.44
N ALA A 54 -6.12 6.56 7.76
CA ALA A 54 -5.05 5.60 7.47
C ALA A 54 -4.47 5.02 8.76
N ARG A 55 -4.20 5.85 9.76
CA ARG A 55 -3.71 5.36 11.06
C ARG A 55 -4.70 4.42 11.73
N SER A 56 -5.97 4.80 11.79
CA SER A 56 -7.02 3.99 12.42
C SER A 56 -7.26 2.67 11.68
N ALA A 57 -7.24 2.71 10.34
CA ALA A 57 -7.39 1.52 9.50
C ALA A 57 -6.21 0.56 9.67
N PHE A 58 -4.99 1.10 9.80
CA PHE A 58 -3.79 0.31 10.02
C PHE A 58 -3.81 -0.41 11.38
N GLU A 59 -4.12 0.31 12.46
CA GLU A 59 -4.21 -0.27 13.81
C GLU A 59 -5.29 -1.37 13.92
N ARG A 60 -6.34 -1.26 13.10
CA ARG A 60 -7.44 -2.24 13.03
C ARG A 60 -7.17 -3.39 12.04
N GLY A 61 -6.04 -3.41 11.34
CA GLY A 61 -5.71 -4.43 10.35
C GLY A 61 -6.54 -4.37 9.07
N PHE A 62 -7.21 -3.24 8.80
CA PHE A 62 -7.97 -3.06 7.56
C PHE A 62 -7.08 -2.79 6.35
N ILE A 63 -5.81 -2.41 6.56
CA ILE A 63 -4.81 -2.13 5.52
C ILE A 63 -3.47 -2.74 5.95
N ASP A 64 -2.66 -3.15 4.98
CA ASP A 64 -1.40 -3.88 5.19
C ASP A 64 -0.16 -2.97 5.10
N ALA A 65 -0.26 -1.87 4.35
CA ALA A 65 0.86 -1.00 4.00
C ALA A 65 0.44 0.46 3.89
#